data_AF-A0A2I0XGU8-F1
#
_entry.id   AF-A0A2I0XGU8-F1
#
_cell.length_a   1.000
_cell.length_b   1.000
_cell.length_c   1.000
_cell.angle_alpha   90.00
_cell.angle_beta   90.00
_cell.angle_gamma   90.00
#
_symmetry.space_group_name_H-M   'P 1'
#
loop_
_entity.id
_entity.type
_entity.pdbx_description
1 polymer ?
#
loop_
_entity_poly.entity_id
_entity_poly.type
_entity_poly.pdbx_seq_one_letter_code
_entity_poly.pdbx_strand_id
1 'polypeptide(L)'
;MTNDPRPNAELKISIFELIYLFHALVVGSECERTKPFPDSYLRDLKEFNASPKHTIIFEDSMSGVKAGVDDERMMHPRSSFQAFLDVVKTKRQLWSNHEMDAIHSLQLILRGTINGIKKKKSIN
;
A
#
# COMPACT_ATOMS: atom_id res chain seq x y z
N MET A 1 -3.41 4.77 -1.56
CA MET A 1 -3.26 4.84 -3.02
C MET A 1 -2.86 3.48 -3.60
N THR A 2 -3.42 3.06 -4.74
CA THR A 2 -3.02 1.84 -5.47
C THR A 2 -3.19 2.01 -6.98
N ASN A 3 -2.42 1.26 -7.78
CA ASN A 3 -2.63 1.13 -9.23
C ASN A 3 -3.55 -0.03 -9.60
N ASP A 4 -3.91 -0.89 -8.65
CA ASP A 4 -4.89 -1.95 -8.91
C ASP A 4 -6.25 -1.33 -9.27
N PRO A 5 -7.01 -1.92 -10.22
CA PRO A 5 -8.40 -1.55 -10.43
C PRO A 5 -9.19 -1.65 -9.12
N ARG A 6 -10.13 -0.72 -8.92
CA ARG A 6 -10.93 -0.61 -7.68
C ARG A 6 -11.51 -1.95 -7.18
N PRO A 7 -12.15 -2.79 -8.02
CA PRO A 7 -12.68 -4.07 -7.54
C PRO A 7 -11.62 -4.99 -6.94
N ASN A 8 -10.40 -4.98 -7.50
CA ASN A 8 -9.29 -5.78 -6.98
C ASN A 8 -8.76 -5.23 -5.66
N ALA A 9 -8.67 -3.90 -5.54
CA ALA A 9 -8.22 -3.25 -4.33
C ALA A 9 -9.21 -3.48 -3.17
N GLU A 10 -10.51 -3.28 -3.42
CA GLU A 10 -11.57 -3.52 -2.43
C GLU A 10 -11.62 -4.99 -1.99
N LEU A 11 -11.51 -5.92 -2.95
CA LEU A 11 -11.45 -7.35 -2.64
C LEU A 11 -10.24 -7.69 -1.75
N LYS A 12 -9.05 -7.16 -2.05
CA LYS A 12 -7.84 -7.38 -1.23
C LYS A 12 -8.03 -6.83 0.19
N ILE A 13 -8.53 -5.60 0.33
CA ILE A 13 -8.76 -4.98 1.65
C ILE A 13 -9.80 -5.80 2.44
N SER A 14 -10.86 -6.27 1.78
CA SER A 14 -11.89 -7.11 2.42
C SER A 14 -11.36 -8.46 2.87
N ILE A 15 -10.61 -9.18 2.03
CA ILE A 15 -10.09 -10.53 2.34
C ILE A 15 -9.11 -10.48 3.52
N PHE A 16 -8.29 -9.43 3.60
CA PHE A 16 -7.33 -9.27 4.68
C PHE A 16 -7.90 -8.53 5.90
N GLU A 17 -9.20 -8.24 5.92
CA GLU A 17 -9.90 -7.54 7.01
C GLU A 17 -9.24 -6.18 7.37
N LEU A 18 -8.60 -5.53 6.39
CA LEU A 18 -7.88 -4.27 6.60
C LEU A 18 -8.79 -3.04 6.49
N ILE A 19 -10.10 -3.23 6.31
CA ILE A 19 -11.07 -2.14 6.12
C ILE A 19 -11.00 -1.09 7.22
N TYR A 20 -10.66 -1.48 8.45
CA TYR A 20 -10.59 -0.59 9.61
C TYR A 20 -9.28 0.20 9.69
N LEU A 21 -8.26 -0.16 8.90
CA LEU A 21 -6.97 0.52 8.89
C LEU A 21 -6.92 1.66 7.86
N PHE A 22 -7.75 1.59 6.83
CA PHE A 22 -7.76 2.56 5.73
C PHE A 22 -8.96 3.49 5.85
N HIS A 23 -8.69 4.78 6.04
CA HIS A 23 -9.74 5.80 6.02
C HIS A 23 -10.22 6.12 4.61
N ALA A 24 -9.38 5.93 3.57
CA ALA A 24 -9.76 6.14 2.17
C ALA A 24 -8.98 5.21 1.23
N LEU A 25 -9.57 4.93 0.07
CA LEU A 25 -8.96 4.18 -1.04
C LEU A 25 -8.97 5.03 -2.32
N VAL A 26 -7.81 5.59 -2.66
CA VAL A 26 -7.56 6.23 -3.94
C VAL A 26 -6.95 5.25 -4.93
N VAL A 27 -7.57 5.15 -6.11
CA VAL A 27 -7.11 4.34 -7.24
C VAL A 27 -6.50 5.26 -8.31
N GLY A 28 -5.26 4.97 -8.71
CA GLY A 28 -4.49 5.82 -9.61
C GLY A 28 -5.14 5.99 -10.98
N SER A 29 -5.76 4.95 -11.53
CA SER A 29 -6.46 5.02 -12.82
C SER A 29 -7.74 5.85 -12.81
N GLU A 30 -8.21 6.27 -11.64
CA GLU A 30 -9.36 7.17 -11.48
C GLU A 30 -8.94 8.63 -11.25
N CYS A 31 -7.65 8.90 -11.29
CA CYS A 31 -7.10 10.25 -11.26
C CYS A 31 -6.88 10.75 -12.68
N GLU A 32 -6.85 12.07 -12.87
CA GLU A 32 -6.67 12.69 -14.19
C GLU A 32 -5.38 12.19 -14.87
N ARG A 33 -4.30 12.10 -14.09
CA ARG A 33 -3.05 11.49 -14.53
C ARG A 33 -2.58 10.43 -13.54
N THR A 34 -2.03 9.36 -14.07
CA THR A 34 -1.41 8.29 -13.27
C THR A 34 0.03 8.64 -12.91
N LYS A 35 0.68 7.84 -12.07
CA LYS A 35 2.13 7.95 -11.82
C LYS A 35 2.88 8.01 -13.17
N PRO A 36 3.85 8.92 -13.37
CA PRO A 36 4.59 9.65 -12.34
C PRO A 36 4.00 11.03 -11.96
N PHE A 37 2.76 11.34 -12.34
CA PHE A 37 2.12 12.60 -11.93
C PHE A 37 1.58 12.51 -10.49
N PRO A 38 1.53 13.63 -9.74
CA PRO A 38 1.20 13.64 -8.30
C PRO A 38 -0.31 13.50 -7.99
N ASP A 39 -1.16 13.46 -9.02
CA ASP A 39 -2.62 13.63 -8.92
C ASP A 39 -3.28 12.71 -7.89
N SER A 40 -2.82 11.46 -7.80
CA SER A 40 -3.33 10.50 -6.81
C SER A 40 -3.04 10.93 -5.36
N TYR A 41 -1.88 11.51 -5.08
CA TYR A 41 -1.56 12.02 -3.74
C TYR A 41 -2.28 13.34 -3.44
N LEU A 42 -2.44 14.20 -4.45
CA LEU A 42 -3.21 15.44 -4.30
C LEU A 42 -4.68 15.15 -4.00
N ARG A 43 -5.22 14.08 -4.59
CA ARG A 43 -6.56 13.58 -4.27
C ARG A 43 -6.64 13.07 -2.84
N ASP A 44 -5.66 12.28 -2.39
CA ASP A 44 -5.57 11.84 -0.98
C ASP A 44 -5.55 13.06 -0.04
N LEU A 45 -4.68 14.05 -0.26
CA LEU A 45 -4.61 15.26 0.57
C LEU A 45 -5.93 16.02 0.65
N LYS A 46 -6.62 16.15 -0.49
CA LYS A 46 -7.92 16.82 -0.56
C LYS A 46 -8.98 16.05 0.24
N GLU A 47 -9.03 14.72 0.10
CA GLU A 47 -9.95 13.86 0.83
C GLU A 47 -9.75 13.98 2.35
N PHE A 48 -8.50 14.05 2.79
CA PHE A 48 -8.15 14.15 4.21
C PHE A 48 -8.12 15.58 4.75
N ASN A 49 -8.37 16.59 3.91
CA ASN A 49 -8.11 18.00 4.23
C ASN A 49 -6.73 18.21 4.88
N ALA A 50 -5.74 17.46 4.40
CA ALA A 50 -4.39 17.42 4.94
C ALA A 50 -3.47 18.35 4.16
N SER A 51 -2.44 18.90 4.84
CA SER A 51 -1.44 19.69 4.16
C SER A 51 -0.23 18.84 3.76
N PRO A 52 0.37 19.06 2.58
CA PRO A 52 1.58 18.35 2.14
C PRO A 52 2.71 18.35 3.19
N LYS A 53 2.85 19.47 3.92
CA LYS A 53 3.87 19.66 4.97
C LYS A 53 3.73 18.69 6.14
N HIS A 54 2.56 18.13 6.37
CA HIS A 54 2.27 17.20 7.47
C HIS A 54 1.81 15.82 6.95
N THR A 55 2.19 15.45 5.72
CA THR A 55 1.81 14.16 5.12
C THR A 55 3.01 13.39 4.62
N ILE A 56 3.11 12.13 5.04
CA ILE A 56 4.16 11.21 4.62
C ILE A 56 3.61 10.27 3.55
N ILE A 57 4.36 10.11 2.46
CA ILE A 57 4.07 9.16 1.39
C ILE A 57 5.05 7.98 1.50
N PHE A 58 4.52 6.74 1.44
CA PHE A 58 5.31 5.51 1.38
C PHE A 58 5.24 4.93 -0.03
N GLU A 59 6.39 4.79 -0.68
CA GLU A 59 6.48 4.29 -2.06
C GLU A 59 7.64 3.31 -2.23
N ASP A 60 7.41 2.31 -3.08
CA ASP A 60 8.35 1.24 -3.43
C ASP A 60 8.79 1.29 -4.91
N SER A 61 8.17 2.18 -5.71
CA SER A 61 8.40 2.28 -7.14
C SER A 61 9.03 3.62 -7.54
N MET A 62 9.90 3.62 -8.54
CA MET A 62 10.53 4.85 -9.04
C MET A 62 9.50 5.85 -9.59
N SER A 63 8.43 5.38 -10.23
CA SER A 63 7.35 6.24 -10.72
C SER A 63 6.55 6.85 -9.57
N GLY A 64 6.36 6.12 -8.48
CA GLY A 64 5.73 6.61 -7.26
C GLY A 64 6.59 7.63 -6.50
N VAL A 65 7.89 7.39 -6.40
CA VAL A 65 8.85 8.35 -5.83
C VAL A 65 8.85 9.64 -6.63
N LYS A 66 8.91 9.58 -7.97
CA LYS A 66 8.84 10.78 -8.82
C LYS A 66 7.53 11.53 -8.61
N ALA A 67 6.40 10.83 -8.59
CA ALA A 67 5.11 11.43 -8.32
C ALA A 67 5.03 12.13 -6.94
N GLY A 68 5.80 11.67 -5.95
CA GLY A 68 5.82 12.28 -4.61
C GLY A 68 6.83 13.43 -4.47
N VAL A 69 7.79 13.54 -5.39
CA VAL A 69 8.91 14.52 -5.34
C VAL A 69 8.72 15.67 -6.33
N ASP A 70 8.07 15.44 -7.48
CA ASP A 70 7.93 16.44 -8.56
C ASP A 70 6.97 17.60 -8.24
N ASP A 71 6.44 17.66 -7.02
CA ASP A 71 5.89 18.89 -6.45
C ASP A 71 6.88 19.41 -5.41
N GLU A 72 7.61 20.49 -5.72
CA GLU A 72 8.57 21.15 -4.82
C GLU A 72 7.95 21.59 -3.46
N ARG A 73 6.62 21.41 -3.31
CA ARG A 73 5.84 21.64 -2.08
C ARG A 73 5.58 20.36 -1.27
N MET A 74 6.01 19.19 -1.74
CA MET A 74 5.88 17.87 -1.09
C MET A 74 7.19 17.43 -0.41
N MET A 75 7.09 16.64 0.67
CA MET A 75 8.21 16.32 1.56
C MET A 75 9.37 15.54 0.91
N HIS A 76 10.60 15.79 1.41
CA HIS A 76 11.78 14.99 1.09
C HIS A 76 11.65 13.56 1.66
N PRO A 77 11.68 12.50 0.83
CA PRO A 77 11.40 11.11 1.22
C PRO A 77 12.23 10.54 2.38
N ARG A 78 13.46 11.04 2.62
CA ARG A 78 14.35 10.51 3.67
C ARG A 78 13.92 10.85 5.10
N SER A 79 13.42 12.06 5.36
CA SER A 79 13.03 12.48 6.71
C SER A 79 11.74 11.80 7.17
N SER A 80 10.83 11.56 6.23
CA SER A 80 9.54 10.89 6.44
C SER A 80 9.70 9.40 6.78
N PHE A 81 10.70 8.74 6.21
CA PHE A 81 10.99 7.33 6.52
C PHE A 81 11.50 7.14 7.94
N GLN A 82 12.31 8.06 8.47
CA GLN A 82 12.76 7.99 9.87
C GLN A 82 11.59 8.22 10.84
N ALA A 83 10.77 9.24 10.58
CA ALA A 83 9.56 9.51 11.38
C ALA A 83 8.61 8.30 11.39
N PHE A 84 8.48 7.59 10.26
CA PHE A 84 7.75 6.34 10.17
C PHE A 84 8.36 5.22 11.00
N LEU A 85 9.67 4.98 10.88
CA LEU A 85 10.33 3.97 11.68
C LEU A 85 10.11 4.23 13.17
N ASP A 86 10.06 5.49 13.58
CA ASP A 86 9.81 5.88 14.96
C ASP A 86 8.34 5.61 15.35
N VAL A 87 7.35 5.96 14.52
CA VAL A 87 5.93 5.60 14.75
C VAL A 87 5.73 4.08 14.81
N VAL A 88 6.31 3.34 13.87
CA VAL A 88 6.25 1.89 13.83
C VAL A 88 6.93 1.32 15.07
N LYS A 89 8.13 1.80 15.45
CA LYS A 89 8.81 1.38 16.70
C LYS A 89 7.97 1.63 17.94
N THR A 90 7.28 2.76 18.02
CA THR A 90 6.47 3.14 19.18
C THR A 90 5.12 2.43 19.22
N LYS A 91 4.51 2.15 18.05
CA LYS A 91 3.14 1.60 17.96
C LYS A 91 3.09 0.10 17.62
N ARG A 92 4.20 -0.53 17.23
CA ARG A 92 4.22 -1.98 17.02
C ARG A 92 4.22 -2.70 18.37
N GLN A 93 3.19 -3.48 18.63
CA GLN A 93 3.40 -4.69 19.42
C GLN A 93 4.30 -5.61 18.58
N LEU A 94 5.29 -6.25 19.22
CA LEU A 94 6.00 -7.34 18.56
C LEU A 94 4.95 -8.39 18.22
N TRP A 95 4.83 -8.72 16.94
CA TRP A 95 4.11 -9.90 16.52
C TRP A 95 4.74 -11.07 17.26
N SER A 96 3.92 -11.78 18.02
CA SER A 96 4.37 -12.96 18.73
C SER A 96 4.83 -14.02 17.71
N ASN A 97 5.70 -14.93 18.16
CA ASN A 97 6.21 -16.00 17.29
C ASN A 97 5.07 -16.80 16.66
N HIS A 98 3.94 -16.99 17.36
CA HIS A 98 2.80 -17.73 16.83
C HIS A 98 2.03 -16.98 15.74
N GLU A 99 1.91 -15.65 15.81
CA GLU A 99 1.31 -14.85 14.75
C GLU A 99 2.18 -14.85 13.48
N MET A 100 3.51 -14.78 13.65
CA MET A 100 4.47 -14.91 12.56
C MET A 100 4.43 -16.32 11.93
N ASP A 101 4.37 -17.37 12.74
CA ASP A 101 4.25 -18.76 12.28
C ASP A 101 2.91 -19.02 11.59
N ALA A 102 1.83 -18.37 12.03
CA ALA A 102 0.53 -18.43 11.36
C ALA A 102 0.57 -17.79 9.97
N ILE A 103 1.19 -16.61 9.84
CA ILE A 103 1.39 -15.97 8.52
C ILE A 103 2.23 -16.86 7.61
N HIS A 104 3.36 -17.38 8.08
CA HIS A 104 4.22 -18.26 7.29
C HIS A 104 3.49 -19.53 6.85
N SER A 105 2.73 -20.14 7.76
CA SER A 105 1.92 -21.33 7.45
C SER A 105 0.87 -21.02 6.38
N LEU A 106 0.18 -19.88 6.50
CA LEU A 106 -0.80 -19.44 5.51
C LEU A 106 -0.16 -19.18 4.14
N GLN A 107 1.02 -18.54 4.10
CA GLN A 107 1.77 -18.33 2.87
C GLN A 107 2.15 -19.67 2.20
N LEU A 108 2.56 -20.67 2.97
CA LEU A 108 2.89 -22.01 2.45
C LEU A 108 1.65 -22.71 1.85
N ILE A 109 0.51 -22.67 2.55
CA ILE A 109 -0.76 -23.25 2.09
C ILE A 109 -1.24 -22.57 0.80
N LEU A 110 -1.21 -21.23 0.75
CA LEU A 110 -1.61 -20.47 -0.43
C LEU A 110 -0.69 -20.75 -1.63
N ARG A 111 0.63 -20.82 -1.41
CA ARG A 111 1.60 -21.19 -2.45
C ARG A 111 1.34 -22.60 -2.98
N GLY A 112 1.08 -23.56 -2.09
CA GLY A 112 0.74 -24.94 -2.47
C GLY A 112 -0.52 -24.99 -3.34
N THR A 113 -1.57 -24.29 -2.93
CA THR A 113 -2.84 -24.21 -3.64
C THR A 113 -2.69 -23.57 -5.02
N ILE A 114 -2.01 -22.42 -5.12
CA ILE A 114 -1.77 -21.71 -6.39
C ILE A 114 -0.95 -22.57 -7.36
N ASN A 115 0.09 -23.25 -6.86
CA ASN A 115 0.92 -24.12 -7.69
C ASN A 115 0.16 -25.36 -8.15
N GLY A 116 -0.72 -25.92 -7.31
CA GLY A 116 -1.62 -27.01 -7.68
C GLY A 116 -2.62 -26.60 -8.77
N ILE A 117 -3.19 -25.39 -8.68
CA ILE A 117 -4.09 -24.83 -9.70
C ILE A 117 -3.35 -24.60 -11.02
N LYS A 118 -2.13 -24.04 -10.99
CA LYS A 118 -1.30 -23.87 -12.20
C LYS A 118 -1.00 -25.22 -12.86
N LYS A 119 -0.60 -26.24 -12.09
CA LYS A 119 -0.38 -27.59 -12.63
C LYS A 119 -1.63 -28.17 -13.28
N LYS A 120 -2.81 -28.07 -12.65
CA LYS A 120 -4.07 -28.54 -13.25
C LYS A 120 -4.43 -27.82 -14.56
N LYS A 121 -4.15 -26.52 -14.67
CA LYS A 121 -4.34 -25.75 -15.92
C LYS A 121 -3.33 -26.08 -17.02
N SER A 122 -2.16 -26.62 -16.69
CA SER A 122 -1.16 -27.06 -17.68
C SER A 122 -1.40 -28.48 -18.20
N ILE A 123 -2.32 -29.21 -17.60
CA ILE A 123 -2.64 -30.61 -17.92
C ILE A 123 -4.00 -30.71 -18.66
N ASN A 124 -4.75 -29.61 -18.75
CA ASN A 124 -5.95 -29.43 -19.60
C ASN A 124 -5.61 -28.53 -20.78
#